data_AF-A0A1H7XGT7-F1
#
_entry.id   AF-A0A1H7XGT7-F1
#
_cell.length_a   1.000
_cell.length_b   1.000
_cell.length_c   1.000
_cell.angle_alpha   90.00
_cell.angle_beta   90.00
_cell.angle_gamma   90.00
#
_symmetry.space_group_name_H-M   'P 1'
#
loop_
_entity.id
_entity.type
_entity.pdbx_description
1 polymer ?
#
loop_
_entity_poly.entity_id
_entity_poly.type
_entity_poly.pdbx_seq_one_letter_code
_entity_poly.pdbx_strand_id
1 'polypeptide(L)'
;MVADERERPDVKRRRDRWQRHQGRIDPTRLVFIDETWVKTNMAPLRGWAPKGERLPGAAPFGHWNTSTFIAALRHDRIDAPWVFDGPVNGEAFRTYVERVLVPTLRPGDVVVMDNLGSHKSQAVRQAIRAAGAHLLFLPPYSPDLNPCMVGSCMARVL
;
A
#
# COMPACT_ATOMS: atom_id res chain seq x y z
N MET A 1 -3.27 -4.40 -19.87
CA MET A 1 -2.28 -3.49 -20.49
C MET A 1 -1.33 -3.05 -19.40
N VAL A 2 -0.01 -3.13 -19.61
CA VAL A 2 1.02 -2.77 -18.63
C VAL A 2 1.79 -1.55 -19.15
N ALA A 3 2.33 -0.74 -18.23
CA ALA A 3 3.05 0.49 -18.58
C ALA A 3 4.32 0.19 -19.41
N ASP A 4 4.49 0.86 -20.55
CA ASP A 4 5.64 0.68 -21.46
C ASP A 4 6.97 1.09 -20.80
N GLU A 5 6.92 1.95 -19.78
CA GLU A 5 8.06 2.31 -18.94
C GLU A 5 8.73 1.08 -18.28
N ARG A 6 8.03 -0.06 -18.19
CA ARG A 6 8.59 -1.34 -17.72
C ARG A 6 9.70 -1.88 -18.62
N GLU A 7 9.65 -1.60 -19.93
CA GLU A 7 10.65 -2.09 -20.89
C GLU A 7 11.91 -1.23 -20.94
N ARG A 8 11.93 -0.09 -20.22
CA ARG A 8 13.16 0.68 -20.06
C ARG A 8 14.27 -0.21 -19.46
N PRO A 9 15.49 -0.21 -20.02
CA PRO A 9 16.56 -1.12 -19.60
C PRO A 9 16.89 -1.09 -18.10
N ASP A 10 16.80 0.09 -17.48
CA ASP A 10 17.05 0.28 -16.05
C ASP A 10 15.93 -0.31 -15.17
N VAL A 11 14.67 -0.15 -15.57
CA VAL A 11 13.50 -0.72 -14.88
C VAL A 11 13.49 -2.23 -15.02
N LYS A 12 13.70 -2.75 -16.24
CA LYS A 12 13.79 -4.18 -16.53
C LYS A 12 14.86 -4.88 -15.72
N ARG A 13 16.09 -4.35 -15.68
CA ARG A 13 17.17 -4.89 -14.81
C ARG A 13 16.76 -4.95 -13.33
N ARG A 14 16.10 -3.91 -12.81
CA ARG A 14 15.67 -3.87 -11.41
C ARG A 14 14.59 -4.91 -11.13
N ARG A 15 13.65 -5.08 -12.07
CA ARG A 15 12.60 -6.12 -12.01
C ARG A 15 13.20 -7.52 -12.03
N ASP A 16 14.11 -7.82 -12.97
CA ASP A 16 14.76 -9.12 -13.06
C ASP A 16 15.58 -9.45 -11.80
N ARG A 17 16.23 -8.44 -11.22
CA ARG A 17 16.98 -8.60 -9.97
C ARG A 17 16.04 -8.90 -8.80
N TRP A 18 14.93 -8.16 -8.70
CA TRP A 18 13.91 -8.42 -7.69
C TRP A 18 13.34 -9.83 -7.81
N GLN A 19 12.93 -10.24 -9.01
CA GLN A 19 12.35 -11.57 -9.26
C GLN A 19 13.31 -12.71 -8.91
N ARG A 20 14.61 -12.54 -9.17
CA ARG A 20 15.64 -13.54 -8.78
C ARG A 20 15.89 -13.58 -7.28
N HIS A 21 15.63 -12.48 -6.56
CA HIS A 21 15.94 -12.36 -5.15
C HIS A 21 14.75 -12.67 -4.24
N GLN A 22 13.51 -12.38 -4.68
CA GLN A 22 12.30 -12.56 -3.87
C GLN A 22 12.12 -14.02 -3.41
N GLY A 23 12.42 -14.99 -4.26
CA GLY A 23 12.29 -16.42 -3.93
C GLY A 23 13.34 -16.94 -2.94
N ARG A 24 14.31 -16.11 -2.54
CA ARG A 24 15.34 -16.45 -1.56
C ARG A 24 15.03 -15.92 -0.16
N ILE A 25 14.02 -15.06 -0.04
CA ILE A 25 13.61 -14.48 1.25
C ILE A 25 12.49 -15.37 1.79
N ASP A 26 12.63 -15.77 3.05
CA ASP A 26 11.56 -16.47 3.76
C ASP A 26 10.29 -15.57 3.78
N PRO A 27 9.15 -16.03 3.23
CA PRO A 27 7.92 -15.24 3.19
C PRO A 27 7.44 -14.75 4.54
N THR A 28 7.76 -15.45 5.63
CA THR A 28 7.38 -15.07 7.00
C THR A 28 8.05 -13.78 7.47
N ARG A 29 9.17 -13.41 6.85
CA ARG A 29 9.95 -12.18 7.13
C ARG A 29 9.53 -11.01 6.25
N LEU A 30 8.72 -11.22 5.22
CA LEU A 30 8.31 -10.16 4.30
C LEU A 30 7.17 -9.33 4.91
N VAL A 31 7.34 -8.01 4.84
CA VAL A 31 6.37 -7.02 5.33
C VAL A 31 6.12 -6.02 4.20
N PHE A 32 5.00 -6.15 3.49
CA PHE A 32 4.65 -5.26 2.38
C PHE A 32 3.82 -4.10 2.89
N ILE A 33 4.26 -2.86 2.67
CA ILE A 33 3.47 -1.67 3.01
C ILE A 33 2.76 -1.20 1.75
N ASP A 34 1.49 -0.86 1.91
CA ASP A 34 0.67 -0.31 0.85
C ASP A 34 -0.28 0.75 1.42
N GLU A 35 -0.57 1.78 0.62
CA GLU A 35 -1.57 2.79 0.93
C GLU A 35 -2.76 2.69 -0.02
N THR A 36 -3.95 2.86 0.52
CA THR A 36 -5.17 3.01 -0.29
C THR A 36 -6.02 4.16 0.20
N TRP A 37 -6.81 4.71 -0.71
CA TRP A 37 -7.68 5.84 -0.47
C TRP A 37 -9.11 5.38 -0.36
N VAL A 38 -9.75 5.76 0.73
CA VAL A 38 -11.16 5.47 0.98
C VAL A 38 -11.93 6.75 0.79
N LYS A 39 -12.87 6.73 -0.15
CA LYS A 39 -13.83 7.83 -0.31
C LYS A 39 -15.07 7.51 0.48
N THR A 40 -15.52 8.47 1.28
CA THR A 40 -16.79 8.39 2.02
C THR A 40 -18.03 8.53 1.11
N ASN A 41 -17.85 8.64 -0.21
CA ASN A 41 -18.96 8.59 -1.16
C ASN A 41 -19.47 7.16 -1.33
N MET A 42 -20.28 6.74 -0.37
CA MET A 42 -20.94 5.43 -0.32
C MET A 42 -22.32 5.45 -0.98
N ALA A 43 -22.53 6.32 -1.98
CA ALA A 43 -23.76 6.33 -2.75
C ALA A 43 -23.68 5.33 -3.92
N PRO A 44 -24.68 4.44 -4.10
CA PRO A 44 -24.73 3.56 -5.26
C PRO A 44 -24.75 4.39 -6.56
N LEU A 45 -23.74 4.21 -7.42
CA LEU A 45 -23.68 4.89 -8.72
C LEU A 45 -24.69 4.34 -9.72
N ARG A 46 -25.17 3.11 -9.49
CA ARG A 46 -26.06 2.38 -10.39
C ARG A 46 -27.00 1.51 -9.55
N GLY A 47 -28.19 1.28 -10.06
CA GLY A 47 -29.15 0.31 -9.54
C GLY A 47 -30.13 -0.09 -10.63
N TRP A 48 -30.99 -1.05 -10.32
CA TRP A 48 -31.94 -1.62 -11.28
C TRP A 48 -33.37 -1.21 -10.93
N ALA A 49 -34.13 -0.79 -11.94
CA ALA A 49 -35.56 -0.50 -11.83
C ALA A 49 -36.31 -1.00 -13.08
N PRO A 50 -37.61 -1.26 -13.00
CA PRO A 50 -38.43 -1.59 -14.17
C PRO A 50 -38.28 -0.54 -15.29
N LYS A 51 -38.42 -1.00 -16.54
CA LYS A 51 -38.32 -0.12 -17.71
C LYS A 51 -39.40 0.95 -17.67
N GLY A 52 -38.98 2.21 -17.60
CA GLY A 52 -39.89 3.37 -17.53
C GLY A 52 -40.02 3.96 -16.11
N GLU A 53 -39.48 3.30 -15.09
CA GLU A 53 -39.52 3.78 -13.71
C GLU A 53 -38.19 4.42 -13.28
N ARG A 54 -38.27 5.48 -12.48
CA ARG A 54 -37.10 6.07 -11.85
C ARG A 54 -36.75 5.27 -10.60
N LEU A 55 -35.45 4.98 -10.41
CA LEU A 55 -34.95 4.43 -9.16
C LEU A 55 -34.77 5.55 -8.12
N PRO A 56 -35.55 5.58 -7.02
CA PRO A 56 -35.27 6.48 -5.92
C PRO A 56 -33.98 6.03 -5.21
N GLY A 57 -33.07 6.97 -4.97
CA GLY A 57 -31.82 6.75 -4.24
C GLY A 57 -31.61 7.82 -3.19
N ALA A 58 -31.11 7.42 -2.02
CA ALA A 58 -30.66 8.33 -0.98
C ALA A 58 -29.13 8.33 -0.95
N ALA A 59 -28.54 9.52 -0.84
CA ALA A 59 -27.11 9.70 -0.66
C ALA A 59 -26.86 10.56 0.59
N PRO A 60 -25.75 10.33 1.32
CA PRO A 60 -25.36 11.21 2.41
C PRO A 60 -25.23 12.66 1.92
N PHE A 61 -25.83 13.60 2.65
CA PHE A 61 -25.68 15.03 2.41
C PHE A 61 -24.49 15.54 3.22
N GLY A 62 -23.37 15.87 2.56
CA GLY A 62 -22.16 16.33 3.23
C GLY A 62 -20.96 16.53 2.29
N HIS A 63 -19.86 17.03 2.84
CA HIS A 63 -18.58 17.11 2.11
C HIS A 63 -17.95 15.72 2.08
N TRP A 64 -17.59 15.25 0.88
CA TRP A 64 -16.91 13.98 0.70
C TRP A 64 -15.48 14.08 1.22
N ASN A 65 -15.19 13.40 2.33
CA ASN A 65 -13.83 13.28 2.82
C ASN A 65 -13.15 12.09 2.17
N THR A 66 -11.88 12.28 1.84
CA THR A 66 -10.98 11.20 1.44
C THR A 66 -10.11 10.87 2.64
N SER A 67 -10.22 9.65 3.15
CA SER A 67 -9.36 9.13 4.19
C SER A 67 -8.31 8.22 3.57
N THR A 68 -7.10 8.26 4.08
CA THR A 68 -6.02 7.36 3.71
C THR A 68 -5.98 6.21 4.69
N PHE A 69 -5.88 4.99 4.17
CA PHE A 69 -5.59 3.79 4.91
C PHE A 69 -4.20 3.28 4.53
N ILE A 70 -3.36 3.05 5.53
CA ILE A 70 -2.02 2.47 5.38
C ILE A 70 -1.95 1.24 6.28
N ALA A 71 -1.43 0.14 5.76
CA ALA A 71 -1.16 -1.04 6.56
C ALA A 71 0.01 -1.85 6.00
N ALA A 72 0.53 -2.73 6.84
CA ALA A 72 1.49 -3.75 6.47
C ALA A 72 0.77 -5.08 6.19
N LEU A 73 1.08 -5.72 5.07
CA LEU A 73 0.69 -7.09 4.77
C LEU A 73 1.84 -8.04 5.06
N ARG A 74 1.57 -9.02 5.91
CA ARG A 74 2.40 -10.20 6.15
C ARG A 74 1.74 -11.42 5.51
N HIS A 75 2.48 -12.51 5.40
CA HIS A 75 1.97 -13.75 4.80
C HIS A 75 0.70 -14.32 5.47
N ASP A 76 0.50 -14.02 6.76
CA ASP A 76 -0.55 -14.59 7.62
C ASP A 76 -1.62 -13.57 8.04
N ARG A 77 -1.35 -12.27 7.90
CA ARG A 77 -2.24 -11.22 8.44
C ARG A 77 -1.96 -9.84 7.86
N ILE A 78 -2.90 -8.94 8.13
CA ILE A 78 -2.71 -7.50 8.01
C ILE A 78 -2.27 -6.98 9.38
N ASP A 79 -1.24 -6.14 9.38
CA ASP A 79 -0.52 -5.67 10.55
C ASP A 79 -0.35 -4.15 10.46
N ALA A 80 -0.12 -3.50 11.61
CA ALA A 80 0.10 -2.05 11.69
C ALA A 80 -0.94 -1.18 10.92
N PRO A 81 -2.27 -1.39 11.01
CA PRO A 81 -3.23 -0.56 10.29
C PRO A 81 -3.29 0.87 10.85
N TRP A 82 -3.38 1.86 9.97
CA TRP A 82 -3.60 3.26 10.34
C TRP A 82 -4.51 3.96 9.33
N VAL A 83 -5.55 4.62 9.83
CA VAL A 83 -6.48 5.44 9.04
C VAL A 83 -6.33 6.90 9.49
N PHE A 84 -6.22 7.81 8.54
CA PHE A 84 -6.23 9.25 8.80
C PHE A 84 -6.88 10.02 7.65
N ASP A 85 -7.34 11.25 7.93
CA ASP A 85 -7.98 12.09 6.93
C ASP A 85 -6.97 12.88 6.10
N GLY A 86 -7.24 12.98 4.80
CA GLY A 86 -6.41 13.70 3.86
C GLY A 86 -5.20 12.90 3.35
N PRO A 87 -4.34 13.54 2.55
CA PRO A 87 -3.32 12.82 1.81
C PRO A 87 -2.08 12.41 2.59
N VAL A 88 -1.57 11.20 2.29
CA VAL A 88 -0.25 10.79 2.77
C VAL A 88 0.81 11.76 2.26
N ASN A 89 1.53 12.34 3.20
CA ASN A 89 2.72 13.15 2.94
C ASN A 89 3.92 12.51 3.67
N GLY A 90 5.13 13.02 3.43
CA GLY A 90 6.34 12.44 4.01
C GLY A 90 6.37 12.46 5.54
N GLU A 91 5.70 13.42 6.18
CA GLU A 91 5.62 13.52 7.66
C GLU A 91 4.64 12.51 8.25
N ALA A 92 3.44 12.41 7.67
CA ALA A 92 2.46 11.39 8.04
C ALA A 92 3.03 9.99 7.86
N PHE A 93 3.67 9.72 6.73
CA PHE A 93 4.31 8.43 6.47
C PHE A 93 5.45 8.12 7.45
N ARG A 94 6.27 9.13 7.78
CA ARG A 94 7.30 8.97 8.81
C ARG A 94 6.69 8.62 10.17
N THR A 95 5.63 9.33 10.56
CA THR A 95 4.92 9.09 11.83
C THR A 95 4.35 7.68 11.86
N TYR A 96 3.72 7.23 10.77
CA TYR A 96 3.28 5.85 10.60
C TYR A 96 4.41 4.85 10.84
N VAL A 97 5.56 5.04 10.18
CA VAL A 97 6.70 4.12 10.31
C VAL A 97 7.20 4.07 11.75
N GLU A 98 7.45 5.23 12.37
CA GLU A 98 8.04 5.31 13.71
C GLU A 98 7.08 4.84 14.80
N ARG A 99 5.78 5.15 14.69
CA ARG A 99 4.81 4.93 15.77
C ARG A 99 3.96 3.69 15.61
N VAL A 100 3.70 3.25 14.37
CA VAL A 100 2.76 2.17 14.07
C VAL A 100 3.50 0.95 13.54
N LEU A 101 4.34 1.11 12.51
CA LEU A 101 5.02 -0.01 11.87
C LEU A 101 6.14 -0.58 12.75
N VAL A 102 7.11 0.23 13.14
CA VAL A 102 8.34 -0.21 13.84
C VAL A 102 8.04 -1.07 15.07
N PRO A 103 7.06 -0.76 15.94
CA PRO A 103 6.70 -1.61 17.07
C PRO A 103 6.26 -3.04 16.69
N THR A 104 5.81 -3.27 15.45
CA THR A 104 5.38 -4.59 14.95
C THR A 104 6.52 -5.38 14.29
N LEU A 105 7.68 -4.75 14.06
CA LEU A 105 8.79 -5.38 13.35
C LEU A 105 9.61 -6.27 14.27
N ARG A 106 10.21 -7.31 13.67
CA ARG A 106 11.18 -8.19 14.32
C ARG A 106 12.55 -8.05 13.65
N PRO A 107 13.65 -8.26 14.38
CA PRO A 107 14.98 -8.30 13.77
C PRO A 107 15.03 -9.30 12.61
N GLY A 108 15.54 -8.85 11.47
CA GLY A 108 15.58 -9.62 10.23
C GLY A 108 14.33 -9.49 9.35
N ASP A 109 13.26 -8.82 9.78
CA ASP A 109 12.14 -8.51 8.88
C ASP A 109 12.62 -7.70 7.67
N VAL A 110 11.98 -7.90 6.53
CA VAL A 110 12.25 -7.21 5.29
C VAL A 110 11.01 -6.41 4.91
N VAL A 111 11.09 -5.11 5.18
CA VAL A 111 10.06 -4.14 4.82
C VAL A 111 10.20 -3.83 3.34
N VAL A 112 9.12 -4.03 2.60
CA VAL A 112 9.00 -3.78 1.16
C VAL A 112 7.96 -2.69 0.96
N MET A 113 8.34 -1.61 0.29
CA MET A 113 7.43 -0.51 -0.03
C MET A 113 7.65 -0.02 -1.46
N ASP A 114 6.70 0.73 -2.00
CA ASP A 114 6.86 1.33 -3.32
C ASP A 114 7.99 2.38 -3.35
N ASN A 115 8.39 2.79 -4.55
CA ASN A 115 9.51 3.69 -4.75
C ASN A 115 9.09 5.18 -4.86
N LEU A 116 8.01 5.58 -4.18
CA LEU A 116 7.53 6.96 -4.15
C LEU A 116 8.47 7.89 -3.36
N GLY A 117 8.39 9.19 -3.65
CA GLY A 117 9.22 10.20 -2.98
C GLY A 117 8.93 10.34 -1.48
N SER A 118 7.66 10.23 -1.09
CA SER A 118 7.17 10.24 0.30
C SER A 118 7.86 9.18 1.17
N HIS A 119 8.24 8.05 0.59
CA HIS A 119 8.78 6.89 1.31
C HIS A 119 10.30 6.93 1.50
N LYS A 120 10.99 7.89 0.86
CA LYS A 120 12.46 7.94 0.80
C LYS A 120 13.12 8.74 1.93
N SER A 121 12.37 9.07 2.98
CA SER A 121 12.94 9.79 4.13
C SER A 121 14.10 9.02 4.75
N GLN A 122 15.19 9.71 5.04
CA GLN A 122 16.33 9.14 5.76
C GLN A 122 15.91 8.65 7.15
N ALA A 123 15.00 9.35 7.80
CA ALA A 123 14.47 8.98 9.12
C ALA A 123 13.73 7.64 9.07
N VAL A 124 12.92 7.39 8.03
CA VAL A 124 12.23 6.10 7.81
C VAL A 124 13.24 4.95 7.75
N ARG A 125 14.30 5.14 6.95
CA ARG A 125 15.36 4.12 6.81
C ARG A 125 16.09 3.87 8.14
N GLN A 126 16.35 4.92 8.91
CA GLN A 126 17.01 4.81 10.21
C GLN A 126 16.12 4.09 11.22
N ALA A 127 14.84 4.42 11.30
CA ALA A 127 13.88 3.80 12.22
C ALA A 127 13.74 2.29 11.96
N ILE A 128 13.59 1.88 10.71
CA ILE A 128 13.50 0.46 10.33
C ILE A 128 14.79 -0.29 10.67
N ARG A 129 15.96 0.32 10.41
CA ARG A 129 17.25 -0.29 10.74
C ARG A 129 17.50 -0.38 12.24
N ALA A 130 17.05 0.59 13.02
CA ALA A 130 17.14 0.56 14.48
C ALA A 130 16.34 -0.59 15.08
N ALA A 131 15.25 -1.00 14.43
CA ALA A 131 14.49 -2.21 14.78
C ALA A 131 15.17 -3.53 14.35
N GLY A 132 16.34 -3.47 13.70
CA GLY A 132 17.03 -4.63 13.16
C GLY A 132 16.42 -5.17 11.86
N ALA A 133 15.53 -4.41 11.21
CA ALA A 133 14.88 -4.79 9.96
C ALA A 133 15.60 -4.17 8.74
N HIS A 134 15.33 -4.74 7.57
CA HIS A 134 15.85 -4.30 6.29
C HIS A 134 14.77 -3.59 5.48
N LEU A 135 15.17 -2.57 4.72
CA LEU A 135 14.27 -1.83 3.84
C LEU A 135 14.62 -2.11 2.37
N LEU A 136 13.64 -2.56 1.60
CA LEU A 136 13.71 -2.73 0.15
C LEU A 136 12.62 -1.91 -0.55
N PHE A 137 12.99 -1.29 -1.67
CA PHE A 137 12.05 -0.57 -2.52
C PHE A 137 11.72 -1.43 -3.73
N LEU A 138 10.43 -1.50 -4.08
CA LEU A 138 10.00 -2.14 -5.32
C LEU A 138 10.57 -1.41 -6.54
N PRO A 139 10.86 -2.13 -7.63
CA PRO A 139 11.18 -1.50 -8.90
C PRO A 139 10.02 -0.56 -9.33
N PRO A 140 10.31 0.60 -9.95
CA PRO A 140 9.28 1.47 -10.50
C PRO A 140 8.30 0.71 -11.42
N TYR A 141 7.05 1.17 -11.50
CA TYR A 141 6.02 0.62 -12.38
C TYR A 141 5.81 -0.90 -12.23
N SER A 142 5.96 -1.41 -11.01
CA SER A 142 5.87 -2.85 -10.72
C SER A 142 4.81 -3.22 -9.67
N PRO A 143 3.56 -2.77 -9.84
CA PRO A 143 2.48 -3.08 -8.89
C PRO A 143 2.18 -4.59 -8.83
N ASP A 144 2.48 -5.32 -9.90
CA ASP A 144 2.35 -6.78 -10.01
C ASP A 144 3.30 -7.56 -9.09
N LEU A 145 4.33 -6.90 -8.55
CA LEU A 145 5.28 -7.50 -7.61
C LEU A 145 4.91 -7.21 -6.14
N ASN A 146 3.79 -6.54 -5.89
CA ASN A 146 3.23 -6.31 -4.57
C ASN A 146 1.97 -7.18 -4.37
N PRO A 147 2.00 -8.17 -3.47
CA PRO A 147 0.83 -9.01 -3.16
C PRO A 147 -0.40 -8.19 -2.72
N CYS A 148 -0.21 -7.03 -2.08
CA CYS A 148 -1.31 -6.14 -1.67
C CYS A 148 -2.15 -5.66 -2.85
N MET A 149 -1.48 -5.23 -3.93
CA MET A 149 -2.13 -4.66 -5.11
C MET A 149 -2.76 -5.72 -6.02
N VAL A 150 -2.19 -6.91 -6.10
CA VAL A 150 -2.74 -8.01 -6.93
C VAL A 150 -3.93 -8.67 -6.25
N GLY A 151 -3.95 -8.72 -4.92
CA GLY A 151 -4.92 -9.47 -4.12
C GLY A 151 -6.10 -8.67 -3.55
N SER A 152 -6.24 -7.37 -3.83
CA SER A 152 -7.30 -6.52 -3.22
C SER A 152 -7.26 -6.57 -1.67
N CYS A 153 -6.10 -6.86 -1.07
CA CYS A 153 -6.00 -7.21 0.35
C CYS A 153 -6.51 -6.07 1.24
N MET A 154 -6.14 -4.82 0.90
CA MET A 154 -6.58 -3.63 1.63
C MET A 154 -8.04 -3.25 1.36
N ALA A 155 -8.62 -3.65 0.23
CA ALA A 155 -10.04 -3.37 -0.06
C ALA A 155 -11.02 -4.35 0.62
N ARG A 156 -10.51 -5.41 1.27
CA ARG A 156 -11.32 -6.34 2.08
C ARG A 156 -11.34 -5.98 3.58
N VAL A 157 -10.51 -5.03 4.00
CA VAL A 157 -10.42 -4.57 5.41
C VAL A 157 -11.42 -3.46 5.71
N LEU A 158 -11.88 -2.77 4.67
CA LEU A 158 -12.86 -1.68 4.70
C LEU A 158 -14.20 -2.21 4.19
#